data_AF-A0A1J8QCU1-F1
#
_entry.id   AF-A0A1J8QCU1-F1
#
_cell.length_a   1.000
_cell.length_b   1.000
_cell.length_c   1.000
_cell.angle_alpha   90.00
_cell.angle_beta   90.00
_cell.angle_gamma   90.00
#
_symmetry.space_group_name_H-M   'P 1'
#
loop_
_entity.id
_entity.type
_entity.pdbx_description
1 polymer ?
#
loop_
_entity_poly.entity_id
_entity_poly.type
_entity_poly.pdbx_seq_one_letter_code
_entity_poly.pdbx_strand_id
1 'polypeptide(L)'
;MIPGTQWLPKADATAVYARLVDNLATCVDRPQLFMTFGKAMAHLHANSVTIKLKFSSKITELGAWRSCGDKSHFIREAFADAHHACDQRKNTEQDNPAKHEANARSALRTIMVHGWSTRLSRPDDGYLIWNDDGTDAETEGDALLALSAVQGLGSSAKRPSYVRALTRCMASPRTRRVRCAALRVVSEAREELAFMTNSNSASLDVDATLLDELSDALLTAVVPHHDQTLQDSTSDDASFPAMPNYHYLRLIFALQKNDEWCKLLAHGGHLGCISSSLYDVVLVSPWFLDKVYLAGILLRVDTSSNDISPNPAQEKWRMLIQGAWSRFYLFSQESNLEHERIIEALQALVTMTRQNLPDTNNSVASAELAKLKEFVYKALRNLKRNQRYLRPQADVGLDGAVLTVQCLYDVLSSYTASENGHTPRGDIELLES
;
A
#
# COMPACT_ATOMS: atom_id res chain seq x y z
N MET A 1 4.77 19.90 -28.27
CA MET A 1 3.43 19.34 -27.97
C MET A 1 2.70 19.25 -29.30
N ILE A 2 2.24 18.07 -29.73
CA ILE A 2 1.38 17.98 -30.92
C ILE A 2 0.14 18.81 -30.57
N PRO A 3 -0.25 19.83 -31.37
CA PRO A 3 -1.50 20.55 -31.14
C PRO A 3 -2.61 19.50 -30.99
N GLY A 4 -3.56 19.70 -30.08
CA GLY A 4 -4.68 18.79 -29.86
C GLY A 4 -5.64 18.74 -31.05
N THR A 5 -5.13 18.46 -32.25
CA THR A 5 -5.89 18.12 -33.43
C THR A 5 -6.61 16.82 -33.10
N GLN A 6 -7.93 16.93 -32.95
CA GLN A 6 -8.79 15.76 -32.89
C GLN A 6 -8.55 14.96 -34.18
N TRP A 7 -7.96 13.78 -34.02
CA TRP A 7 -7.83 12.85 -35.12
C TRP A 7 -9.22 12.36 -35.49
N LEU A 8 -9.52 12.26 -36.79
CA LEU A 8 -10.75 11.63 -37.25
C LEU A 8 -10.80 10.20 -36.68
N PRO A 9 -11.90 9.78 -36.02
CA PRO A 9 -12.04 8.42 -35.56
C PRO A 9 -11.75 7.42 -36.69
N LYS A 10 -10.98 6.36 -36.41
CA LYS A 10 -10.52 5.34 -37.38
C LYS A 10 -9.46 5.79 -38.39
N ALA A 11 -8.95 7.03 -38.35
CA ALA A 11 -7.82 7.46 -39.18
C ALA A 11 -6.65 6.47 -39.06
N ASP A 12 -5.96 6.19 -40.16
CA ASP A 12 -4.78 5.32 -40.14
C ASP A 12 -3.57 6.11 -39.63
N ALA A 13 -3.18 5.86 -38.38
CA ALA A 13 -2.04 6.48 -37.74
C ALA A 13 -0.79 5.60 -37.79
N THR A 14 -0.79 4.50 -38.55
CA THR A 14 0.27 3.48 -38.55
C THR A 14 1.65 4.07 -38.82
N ALA A 15 1.78 4.92 -39.86
CA ALA A 15 3.07 5.49 -40.24
C ALA A 15 3.60 6.50 -39.19
N VAL A 16 2.69 7.31 -38.63
CA VAL A 16 3.04 8.26 -37.56
C VAL A 16 3.47 7.51 -36.31
N TYR A 17 2.72 6.47 -35.94
CA TYR A 17 3.02 5.64 -34.78
C TYR A 17 4.37 4.91 -34.93
N ALA A 18 4.64 4.30 -36.08
CA ALA A 18 5.92 3.65 -36.35
C ALA A 18 7.11 4.62 -36.18
N ARG A 19 6.96 5.85 -36.69
CA ARG A 19 7.99 6.89 -36.54
C ARG A 19 8.18 7.32 -35.08
N LEU A 20 7.11 7.36 -34.28
CA LEU A 20 7.20 7.63 -32.85
C LEU A 20 7.94 6.51 -32.11
N VAL A 21 7.71 5.24 -32.47
CA VAL A 21 8.42 4.09 -31.91
C VAL A 21 9.92 4.17 -32.22
N ASP A 22 10.28 4.46 -33.47
CA ASP A 22 11.69 4.58 -33.86
C ASP A 22 12.37 5.73 -33.10
N ASN A 23 11.71 6.88 -33.00
CA ASN A 23 12.22 8.02 -32.24
C ASN A 23 12.34 7.71 -30.75
N LEU A 24 11.35 7.04 -30.16
CA LEU A 24 11.37 6.61 -28.75
C LEU A 24 12.59 5.73 -28.47
N ALA A 25 12.87 4.75 -29.34
CA ALA A 25 14.01 3.85 -29.21
C ALA A 25 15.37 4.59 -29.27
N THR A 26 15.47 5.66 -30.07
CA THR A 26 16.68 6.49 -30.13
C THR A 26 16.85 7.45 -28.95
N CYS A 27 15.82 7.63 -28.13
CA CYS A 27 15.80 8.62 -27.03
C CYS A 27 15.90 8.00 -25.64
N VAL A 28 16.30 6.73 -25.50
CA VAL A 28 16.36 6.02 -24.21
C VAL A 28 17.28 6.72 -23.19
N ASP A 29 18.33 7.39 -23.66
CA ASP A 29 19.27 8.18 -22.87
C ASP A 29 18.84 9.65 -22.65
N ARG A 30 17.68 10.06 -23.20
CA ARG A 30 17.16 11.43 -23.15
C ARG A 30 15.76 11.46 -22.54
N PRO A 31 15.64 11.44 -21.19
CA PRO A 31 14.38 11.23 -20.49
C PRO A 31 13.24 12.16 -20.92
N GLN A 32 13.52 13.44 -21.16
CA GLN A 32 12.52 14.43 -21.57
C GLN A 32 11.95 14.17 -22.97
N LEU A 33 12.80 13.73 -23.91
CA LEU A 33 12.36 13.37 -25.26
C LEU A 33 11.63 12.03 -25.26
N PHE A 34 12.16 11.07 -24.51
CA PHE A 34 11.50 9.79 -24.27
C PHE A 34 10.08 9.99 -23.74
N MET A 35 9.93 10.86 -22.74
CA MET A 35 8.64 11.26 -22.17
C MET A 35 7.71 11.87 -23.22
N THR A 36 8.22 12.80 -24.03
CA THR A 36 7.44 13.49 -25.06
C THR A 36 6.89 12.50 -26.09
N PHE A 37 7.73 11.56 -26.56
CA PHE A 37 7.30 10.53 -27.51
C PHE A 37 6.33 9.53 -26.87
N GLY A 38 6.57 9.12 -25.63
CA GLY A 38 5.66 8.26 -24.88
C GLY A 38 4.26 8.87 -24.72
N LYS A 39 4.18 10.13 -24.30
CA LYS A 39 2.90 10.87 -24.21
C LYS A 39 2.19 10.98 -25.56
N ALA A 40 2.94 11.23 -26.65
CA ALA A 40 2.37 11.28 -27.99
C ALA A 40 1.82 9.92 -28.47
N MET A 41 2.52 8.82 -28.16
CA MET A 41 2.07 7.46 -28.46
C MET A 41 0.81 7.10 -27.66
N ALA A 42 0.80 7.40 -26.35
CA ALA A 42 -0.38 7.22 -25.51
C ALA A 42 -1.59 8.01 -26.03
N HIS A 43 -1.35 9.24 -26.49
CA HIS A 43 -2.38 10.09 -27.09
C HIS A 43 -2.96 9.46 -28.37
N LEU A 44 -2.12 8.88 -29.25
CA LEU A 44 -2.63 8.17 -30.42
C LEU A 44 -3.49 6.97 -30.02
N HIS A 45 -3.04 6.14 -29.08
CA HIS A 45 -3.86 5.03 -28.57
C HIS A 45 -5.20 5.48 -28.00
N ALA A 46 -5.22 6.65 -27.36
CA ALA A 46 -6.43 7.21 -26.75
C ALA A 46 -7.46 7.76 -27.75
N ASN A 47 -7.11 8.00 -29.01
CA ASN A 47 -7.99 8.64 -30.00
C ASN A 47 -8.66 7.65 -30.99
N SER A 48 -8.74 6.36 -30.66
CA SER A 48 -9.42 5.36 -31.49
C SER A 48 -8.96 5.32 -32.96
N VAL A 49 -7.69 5.65 -33.22
CA VAL A 49 -7.07 5.56 -34.55
C VAL A 49 -6.70 4.11 -34.87
N THR A 50 -6.59 3.79 -36.15
CA THR A 50 -6.14 2.48 -36.62
C THR A 50 -4.61 2.47 -36.64
N ILE A 51 -3.99 1.52 -35.93
CA ILE A 51 -2.53 1.35 -35.86
C ILE A 51 -2.21 -0.11 -36.23
N LYS A 52 -1.62 -0.33 -37.40
CA LYS A 52 -1.18 -1.64 -37.90
C LYS A 52 0.31 -1.81 -37.70
N LEU A 53 0.72 -2.12 -36.47
CA LEU A 53 2.14 -2.35 -36.17
C LEU A 53 2.65 -3.64 -36.81
N LYS A 54 3.76 -3.55 -37.55
CA LYS A 54 4.56 -4.72 -37.93
C LYS A 54 5.14 -5.36 -36.67
N PHE A 55 5.35 -6.68 -36.70
CA PHE A 55 5.92 -7.43 -35.57
C PHE A 55 7.26 -6.85 -35.10
N SER A 56 8.12 -6.42 -36.03
CA SER A 56 9.40 -5.76 -35.72
C SER A 56 9.22 -4.48 -34.89
N SER A 57 8.28 -3.61 -35.25
CA SER A 57 8.00 -2.36 -34.52
C SER A 57 7.48 -2.62 -33.11
N LYS A 58 6.71 -3.70 -32.89
CA LYS A 58 6.26 -4.09 -31.55
C LYS A 58 7.43 -4.50 -30.65
N ILE A 59 8.41 -5.23 -31.19
CA ILE A 59 9.62 -5.63 -30.46
C ILE A 59 10.47 -4.40 -30.12
N THR A 60 10.66 -3.49 -31.08
CA THR A 60 11.41 -2.25 -30.87
C THR A 60 10.78 -1.38 -29.78
N GLU A 61 9.46 -1.20 -29.82
CA GLU A 61 8.72 -0.48 -28.79
C GLU A 61 8.91 -1.10 -27.41
N LEU A 62 8.73 -2.42 -27.31
CA LEU A 62 8.92 -3.14 -26.06
C LEU A 62 10.35 -3.00 -25.52
N GLY A 63 11.35 -3.08 -26.40
CA GLY A 63 12.76 -2.88 -26.06
C GLY A 63 13.03 -1.46 -25.54
N ALA A 64 12.49 -0.44 -26.21
CA ALA A 64 12.65 0.95 -25.80
C ALA A 64 12.05 1.21 -24.41
N TRP A 65 10.84 0.73 -24.15
CA TRP A 65 10.20 0.86 -22.85
C TRP A 65 10.94 0.09 -21.75
N ARG A 66 11.40 -1.14 -22.01
CA ARG A 66 12.20 -1.90 -21.02
C ARG A 66 13.53 -1.23 -20.69
N SER A 67 14.14 -0.55 -21.66
CA SER A 67 15.42 0.14 -21.47
C SER A 67 15.27 1.48 -20.75
N CYS A 68 14.05 2.00 -20.61
CA CYS A 68 13.80 3.21 -19.83
C CYS A 68 13.93 2.91 -18.34
N GLY A 69 15.04 3.33 -17.74
CA GLY A 69 15.34 3.14 -16.32
C GLY A 69 14.41 3.90 -15.38
N ASP A 70 13.61 4.85 -15.88
CA ASP A 70 12.75 5.71 -15.06
C ASP A 70 11.28 5.74 -15.53
N LYS A 71 10.70 4.55 -15.73
CA LYS A 71 9.24 4.41 -15.93
C LYS A 71 8.42 5.04 -14.82
N SER A 72 8.96 5.04 -13.59
CA SER A 72 8.32 5.63 -12.43
C SER A 72 8.07 7.13 -12.61
N HIS A 73 9.03 7.85 -13.18
CA HIS A 73 8.90 9.26 -13.50
C HIS A 73 7.88 9.52 -14.62
N PHE A 74 7.81 8.64 -15.62
CA PHE A 74 6.77 8.70 -16.66
C PHE A 74 5.35 8.63 -16.10
N ILE A 75 5.10 7.66 -15.22
CA ILE A 75 3.79 7.50 -14.57
C ILE A 75 3.49 8.70 -13.66
N ARG A 76 4.47 9.16 -12.87
CA ARG A 76 4.32 10.34 -12.00
C ARG A 76 4.01 11.62 -12.78
N GLU A 77 4.68 11.87 -13.90
CA GLU A 77 4.38 13.02 -14.75
C GLU A 77 3.01 12.90 -15.41
N ALA A 78 2.65 11.73 -15.94
CA ALA A 78 1.31 11.52 -16.50
C ALA A 78 0.23 11.74 -15.43
N PHE A 79 0.50 11.35 -14.19
CA PHE A 79 -0.40 11.60 -13.06
C PHE A 79 -0.47 13.09 -12.69
N ALA A 80 0.66 13.79 -12.66
CA ALA A 80 0.69 15.24 -12.43
C ALA A 80 -0.05 16.01 -13.54
N ASP A 81 0.12 15.61 -14.79
CA ASP A 81 -0.61 16.18 -15.94
C ASP A 81 -2.12 15.91 -15.83
N ALA A 82 -2.52 14.71 -15.40
CA ALA A 82 -3.92 14.36 -15.15
C ALA A 82 -4.52 15.23 -14.05
N HIS A 83 -3.80 15.36 -12.93
CA HIS A 83 -4.23 16.15 -11.78
C HIS A 83 -4.35 17.63 -12.14
N HIS A 84 -3.34 18.18 -12.82
CA HIS A 84 -3.34 19.58 -13.27
C HIS A 84 -4.50 19.86 -14.23
N ALA A 85 -4.80 18.94 -15.17
CA ALA A 85 -5.96 19.06 -16.05
C ALA A 85 -7.28 19.05 -15.27
N CYS A 86 -7.38 18.23 -14.21
CA CYS A 86 -8.54 18.21 -13.31
C CYS A 86 -8.69 19.52 -12.52
N ASP A 87 -7.59 20.09 -12.03
CA ASP A 87 -7.62 21.35 -11.27
C ASP A 87 -8.00 22.54 -12.17
N GLN A 88 -7.45 22.60 -13.38
CA GLN A 88 -7.84 23.60 -14.37
C GLN A 88 -9.33 23.51 -14.70
N ARG A 89 -9.90 22.30 -14.79
CA ARG A 89 -11.35 22.13 -14.98
C ARG A 89 -12.17 22.74 -13.85
N LYS A 90 -11.73 22.60 -12.60
CA LYS A 90 -12.45 23.12 -11.44
C LYS A 90 -12.39 24.65 -11.36
N ASN A 91 -11.28 25.23 -11.79
CA ASN A 91 -11.00 26.66 -11.62
C ASN A 91 -11.46 27.53 -12.80
N THR A 92 -11.94 26.94 -13.89
CA THR A 92 -12.31 27.69 -15.10
C THR A 92 -13.78 27.44 -15.44
N GLU A 93 -14.69 28.24 -14.89
CA GLU A 93 -16.14 28.19 -15.20
C GLU A 93 -16.46 28.62 -16.64
N GLN A 94 -15.49 29.23 -17.34
CA GLN A 94 -15.68 29.85 -18.66
C GLN A 94 -14.95 29.16 -19.82
N ASP A 95 -13.99 28.26 -19.57
CA ASP A 95 -13.22 27.60 -20.63
C ASP A 95 -13.63 26.14 -20.86
N ASN A 96 -13.68 25.81 -22.15
CA ASN A 96 -14.10 24.55 -22.77
C ASN A 96 -13.88 23.29 -21.88
N PRO A 97 -14.88 22.90 -21.05
CA PRO A 97 -14.75 21.83 -20.07
C PRO A 97 -14.39 20.48 -20.70
N ALA A 98 -14.82 20.27 -21.94
CA ALA A 98 -14.52 19.09 -22.74
C ALA A 98 -13.02 18.93 -23.02
N LYS A 99 -12.27 20.03 -23.13
CA LYS A 99 -10.82 20.00 -23.35
C LYS A 99 -10.07 19.51 -22.11
N HIS A 100 -10.40 20.04 -20.93
CA HIS A 100 -9.75 19.64 -19.69
C HIS A 100 -10.07 18.19 -19.32
N GLU A 101 -11.30 17.75 -19.58
CA GLU A 101 -11.69 16.36 -19.43
C GLU A 101 -10.97 15.42 -20.40
N ALA A 102 -10.81 15.82 -21.67
CA ALA A 102 -10.02 15.05 -22.64
C ALA A 102 -8.55 14.93 -22.21
N ASN A 103 -7.97 15.98 -21.63
CA ASN A 103 -6.59 15.96 -21.12
C ASN A 103 -6.44 15.04 -19.91
N ALA A 104 -7.35 15.12 -18.93
CA ALA A 104 -7.36 14.23 -17.77
C ALA A 104 -7.55 12.76 -18.18
N ARG A 105 -8.48 12.48 -19.10
CA ARG A 105 -8.66 11.13 -19.67
C ARG A 105 -7.42 10.67 -20.43
N SER A 106 -6.81 11.52 -21.25
CA SER A 106 -5.58 11.18 -21.99
C SER A 106 -4.44 10.83 -21.03
N ALA A 107 -4.33 11.54 -19.91
CA ALA A 107 -3.31 11.33 -18.91
C ALA A 107 -3.56 10.06 -18.07
N LEU A 108 -4.81 9.79 -17.66
CA LEU A 108 -5.22 8.52 -17.04
C LEU A 108 -5.04 7.32 -17.98
N ARG A 109 -5.36 7.49 -19.27
CA ARG A 109 -5.10 6.49 -20.32
C ARG A 109 -3.61 6.25 -20.49
N THR A 110 -2.78 7.29 -20.41
CA THR A 110 -1.32 7.18 -20.43
C THR A 110 -0.82 6.34 -19.26
N ILE A 111 -1.42 6.47 -18.07
CA ILE A 111 -1.09 5.64 -16.90
C ILE A 111 -1.52 4.18 -17.11
N MET A 112 -2.74 3.92 -17.59
CA MET A 112 -3.23 2.55 -17.85
C MET A 112 -2.43 1.84 -18.95
N VAL A 113 -2.01 2.58 -19.98
CA VAL A 113 -1.28 2.06 -21.13
C VAL A 113 0.20 1.79 -20.81
N HIS A 114 0.79 2.49 -19.84
CA HIS A 114 2.24 2.40 -19.52
C HIS A 114 2.58 1.89 -18.12
N GLY A 115 1.60 1.76 -17.22
CA GLY A 115 1.75 1.06 -15.93
C GLY A 115 1.88 -0.46 -16.07
N TRP A 116 1.59 -0.99 -17.26
CA TRP A 116 1.60 -2.43 -17.54
C TRP A 116 2.94 -2.93 -18.07
N SER A 117 3.38 -4.08 -17.57
CA SER A 117 4.41 -4.88 -18.20
C SER A 117 3.87 -5.43 -19.52
N THR A 118 4.18 -4.72 -20.60
CA THR A 118 4.39 -5.21 -21.99
C THR A 118 3.37 -4.92 -23.11
N ARG A 119 2.15 -4.38 -22.90
CA ARG A 119 1.24 -4.05 -24.04
C ARG A 119 0.26 -2.89 -23.80
N LEU A 120 -0.27 -2.36 -24.91
CA LEU A 120 -1.17 -1.20 -25.01
C LEU A 120 -2.57 -1.69 -25.44
N SER A 121 -3.61 -1.36 -24.67
CA SER A 121 -5.02 -1.69 -24.99
C SER A 121 -5.85 -0.43 -25.27
N ARG A 122 -6.95 -0.57 -26.03
CA ARG A 122 -7.82 0.55 -26.45
C ARG A 122 -8.79 1.00 -25.33
N PRO A 123 -9.16 2.29 -25.22
CA PRO A 123 -9.74 2.86 -23.98
C PRO A 123 -11.17 3.43 -24.06
N ASP A 124 -11.98 3.05 -25.05
CA ASP A 124 -13.26 3.72 -25.34
C ASP A 124 -14.51 2.90 -25.03
N ASP A 125 -14.66 2.44 -23.78
CA ASP A 125 -15.99 2.11 -23.28
C ASP A 125 -16.13 2.26 -21.75
N GLY A 126 -16.64 3.42 -21.33
CA GLY A 126 -16.93 3.71 -19.91
C GLY A 126 -18.18 3.01 -19.38
N TYR A 127 -19.00 2.42 -20.24
CA TYR A 127 -20.09 1.53 -19.86
C TYR A 127 -19.57 0.09 -19.68
N LEU A 128 -18.56 -0.35 -20.45
CA LEU A 128 -17.92 -1.66 -20.27
C LEU A 128 -16.99 -1.75 -19.03
N ILE A 129 -16.40 -0.65 -18.53
CA ILE A 129 -15.54 -0.74 -17.32
C ILE A 129 -16.32 -1.22 -16.08
N TRP A 130 -17.64 -0.98 -16.04
CA TRP A 130 -18.45 -1.25 -14.84
C TRP A 130 -19.73 -2.06 -15.08
N ASN A 131 -20.19 -2.24 -16.33
CA ASN A 131 -21.45 -2.95 -16.65
C ASN A 131 -21.29 -4.10 -17.67
N ASP A 132 -20.08 -4.57 -17.99
CA ASP A 132 -19.94 -5.74 -18.87
C ASP A 132 -19.82 -7.04 -18.06
N ASP A 133 -20.69 -7.98 -18.38
CA ASP A 133 -20.57 -9.41 -18.08
C ASP A 133 -19.40 -10.08 -18.84
N GLY A 134 -18.66 -9.31 -19.65
CA GLY A 134 -17.54 -9.74 -20.49
C GLY A 134 -16.19 -9.03 -20.30
N THR A 135 -16.03 -8.07 -19.37
CA THR A 135 -14.69 -7.49 -19.11
C THR A 135 -13.78 -8.55 -18.51
N ASP A 136 -12.69 -8.86 -19.21
CA ASP A 136 -11.62 -9.70 -18.69
C ASP A 136 -11.11 -9.10 -17.38
N ALA A 137 -11.13 -9.91 -16.33
CA ALA A 137 -10.82 -9.51 -14.97
C ALA A 137 -9.39 -8.97 -14.81
N GLU A 138 -8.50 -9.26 -15.77
CA GLU A 138 -7.21 -8.60 -15.89
C GLU A 138 -7.36 -7.09 -16.08
N THR A 139 -8.12 -6.67 -17.09
CA THR A 139 -8.29 -5.25 -17.46
C THR A 139 -8.93 -4.45 -16.32
N GLU A 140 -9.93 -5.01 -15.65
CA GLU A 140 -10.54 -4.37 -14.50
C GLU A 140 -9.58 -4.27 -13.31
N GLY A 141 -8.81 -5.33 -13.05
CA GLY A 141 -7.75 -5.32 -12.05
C GLY A 141 -6.74 -4.19 -12.31
N ASP A 142 -6.31 -3.98 -13.56
CA ASP A 142 -5.36 -2.93 -13.90
C ASP A 142 -5.96 -1.52 -13.82
N ALA A 143 -7.24 -1.36 -14.16
CA ALA A 143 -7.95 -0.10 -13.94
C ALA A 143 -8.01 0.25 -12.44
N LEU A 144 -8.30 -0.72 -11.57
CA LEU A 144 -8.28 -0.54 -10.11
C LEU A 144 -6.87 -0.24 -9.59
N LEU A 145 -5.84 -0.93 -10.10
CA LEU A 145 -4.45 -0.63 -9.74
C LEU A 145 -4.05 0.80 -10.13
N ALA A 146 -4.46 1.28 -11.31
CA ALA A 146 -4.25 2.66 -11.71
C ALA A 146 -5.00 3.65 -10.80
N LEU A 147 -6.25 3.33 -10.41
CA LEU A 147 -7.02 4.12 -9.46
C LEU A 147 -6.37 4.21 -8.08
N SER A 148 -5.64 3.18 -7.64
CA SER A 148 -4.95 3.21 -6.34
C SER A 148 -3.90 4.31 -6.23
N ALA A 149 -3.38 4.79 -7.37
CA ALA A 149 -2.46 5.93 -7.39
C ALA A 149 -3.14 7.27 -7.01
N VAL A 150 -4.47 7.35 -7.06
CA VAL A 150 -5.25 8.58 -6.82
C VAL A 150 -5.42 8.90 -5.32
N GLN A 151 -5.12 7.96 -4.42
CA GLN A 151 -5.11 8.14 -2.96
C GLN A 151 -6.35 8.86 -2.37
N GLY A 152 -7.56 8.50 -2.83
CA GLY A 152 -8.81 9.05 -2.30
C GLY A 152 -10.06 8.40 -2.88
N LEU A 153 -11.23 8.76 -2.33
CA LEU A 153 -12.56 8.27 -2.74
C LEU A 153 -13.31 9.24 -3.67
N GLY A 154 -12.59 10.21 -4.23
CA GLY A 154 -13.13 11.23 -5.12
C GLY A 154 -13.81 12.38 -4.37
N SER A 155 -14.60 13.17 -5.09
CA SER A 155 -15.39 14.26 -4.49
C SER A 155 -16.49 13.70 -3.60
N SER A 156 -16.79 14.37 -2.48
CA SER A 156 -17.94 14.14 -1.60
C SER A 156 -19.18 13.61 -2.36
N ALA A 157 -19.77 14.40 -3.24
CA ALA A 157 -20.97 14.02 -4.02
C ALA A 157 -20.90 12.69 -4.82
N LYS A 158 -19.71 12.14 -5.10
CA LYS A 158 -19.50 10.88 -5.84
C LYS A 158 -19.00 9.73 -4.96
N ARG A 159 -18.56 10.03 -3.74
CA ARG A 159 -18.00 9.07 -2.79
C ARG A 159 -18.93 7.89 -2.51
N PRO A 160 -20.26 8.04 -2.27
CA PRO A 160 -21.13 6.88 -2.11
C PRO A 160 -21.11 5.93 -3.31
N SER A 161 -21.13 6.48 -4.53
CA SER A 161 -21.08 5.67 -5.75
C SER A 161 -19.75 4.95 -5.92
N TYR A 162 -18.66 5.63 -5.55
CA TYR A 162 -17.31 5.06 -5.62
C TYR A 162 -17.11 3.92 -4.62
N VAL A 163 -17.54 4.11 -3.36
CA VAL A 163 -17.52 3.06 -2.33
C VAL A 163 -18.35 1.86 -2.79
N ARG A 164 -19.57 2.07 -3.29
CA ARG A 164 -20.43 0.98 -3.78
C ARG A 164 -19.78 0.20 -4.94
N ALA A 165 -19.07 0.88 -5.84
CA ALA A 165 -18.35 0.21 -6.91
C ALA A 165 -17.21 -0.67 -6.36
N LEU A 166 -16.40 -0.14 -5.43
CA LEU A 166 -15.32 -0.89 -4.79
C LEU A 166 -15.85 -2.09 -3.98
N THR A 167 -16.95 -1.93 -3.25
CA THR A 167 -17.65 -3.03 -2.57
C THR A 167 -18.02 -4.15 -3.55
N ARG A 168 -18.60 -3.82 -4.71
CA ARG A 168 -18.93 -4.81 -5.75
C ARG A 168 -17.70 -5.49 -6.31
N CYS A 169 -16.60 -4.77 -6.53
CA CYS A 169 -15.33 -5.36 -7.00
C CYS A 169 -14.69 -6.30 -5.98
N MET A 170 -14.97 -6.12 -4.68
CA MET A 170 -14.49 -6.99 -3.61
C MET A 170 -15.42 -8.18 -3.31
N ALA A 171 -16.61 -8.24 -3.93
CA ALA A 171 -17.58 -9.30 -3.70
C ALA A 171 -17.07 -10.70 -4.13
N SER A 172 -17.60 -11.74 -3.48
CA SER A 172 -17.22 -13.15 -3.66
C SER A 172 -17.15 -13.63 -5.12
N PRO A 173 -18.10 -13.27 -6.01
CA PRO A 173 -18.07 -13.73 -7.40
C PRO A 173 -16.91 -13.15 -8.23
N ARG A 174 -16.22 -12.13 -7.74
CA ARG A 174 -15.15 -11.45 -8.47
C ARG A 174 -13.84 -12.23 -8.34
N THR A 175 -13.02 -12.18 -9.39
CA THR A 175 -11.72 -12.84 -9.38
C THR A 175 -10.83 -12.28 -8.28
N ARG A 176 -9.89 -13.09 -7.79
CA ARG A 176 -8.96 -12.69 -6.73
C ARG A 176 -8.20 -11.41 -7.09
N ARG A 177 -7.75 -11.26 -8.34
CA ARG A 177 -7.03 -10.08 -8.84
C ARG A 177 -7.86 -8.81 -8.65
N VAL A 178 -9.11 -8.81 -9.10
CA VAL A 178 -10.03 -7.65 -8.98
C VAL A 178 -10.28 -7.32 -7.51
N ARG A 179 -10.56 -8.33 -6.68
CA ARG A 179 -10.78 -8.12 -5.24
C ARG A 179 -9.56 -7.49 -4.56
N CYS A 180 -8.36 -8.01 -4.83
CA CYS A 180 -7.11 -7.50 -4.25
C CYS A 180 -6.77 -6.08 -4.75
N ALA A 181 -7.01 -5.80 -6.04
CA ALA A 181 -6.81 -4.47 -6.60
C ALA A 181 -7.77 -3.45 -5.97
N ALA A 182 -9.06 -3.80 -5.82
CA ALA A 182 -10.03 -2.95 -5.14
C ALA A 182 -9.66 -2.71 -3.66
N LEU A 183 -9.27 -3.76 -2.92
CA LEU A 183 -8.77 -3.64 -1.55
C LEU A 183 -7.60 -2.66 -1.45
N ARG A 184 -6.67 -2.71 -2.41
CA ARG A 184 -5.55 -1.76 -2.48
C ARG A 184 -6.04 -0.32 -2.67
N VAL A 185 -7.02 -0.08 -3.56
CA VAL A 185 -7.62 1.26 -3.73
C VAL A 185 -8.21 1.76 -2.41
N VAL A 186 -8.99 0.92 -1.72
CA VAL A 186 -9.59 1.27 -0.42
C VAL A 186 -8.49 1.58 0.62
N SER A 187 -7.44 0.76 0.66
CA SER A 187 -6.29 0.95 1.56
C SER A 187 -5.51 2.25 1.31
N GLU A 188 -5.43 2.71 0.06
CA GLU A 188 -4.81 4.01 -0.26
C GLU A 188 -5.70 5.19 0.16
N ALA A 189 -7.02 4.99 0.24
CA ALA A 189 -7.97 6.01 0.72
C ALA A 189 -8.31 5.90 2.22
N ARG A 190 -7.53 5.11 2.99
CA ARG A 190 -7.80 4.80 4.40
C ARG A 190 -7.93 6.01 5.32
N GLU A 191 -7.17 7.09 5.08
CA GLU A 191 -7.26 8.28 5.94
C GLU A 191 -8.62 8.97 5.75
N GLU A 192 -9.06 9.13 4.50
CA GLU A 192 -10.38 9.67 4.18
C GLU A 192 -11.49 8.80 4.79
N LEU A 193 -11.35 7.47 4.71
CA LEU A 193 -12.28 6.53 5.34
C LEU A 193 -12.28 6.63 6.86
N ALA A 194 -11.11 6.73 7.50
CA ALA A 194 -11.00 6.85 8.95
C ALA A 194 -11.68 8.13 9.49
N PHE A 195 -11.75 9.19 8.68
CA PHE A 195 -12.49 10.41 9.02
C PHE A 195 -14.00 10.32 8.76
N MET A 196 -14.48 9.31 8.01
CA MET A 196 -15.92 9.10 7.86
C MET A 196 -16.50 8.63 9.19
N THR A 197 -17.45 9.41 9.69
CA THR A 197 -18.25 9.05 10.86
C THR A 197 -19.72 9.11 10.47
N ASN A 198 -20.55 8.31 11.14
CA ASN A 198 -22.00 8.30 11.08
C ASN A 198 -22.63 9.56 11.71
N SER A 199 -21.85 10.57 12.06
CA SER A 199 -22.33 11.67 12.88
C SER A 199 -23.20 12.68 12.09
N ASN A 200 -24.45 12.82 12.58
CA ASN A 200 -25.62 13.68 12.30
C ASN A 200 -25.49 15.06 11.61
N SER A 201 -24.39 15.41 10.95
CA SER A 201 -24.31 16.64 10.18
C SER A 201 -25.03 16.48 8.85
N ALA A 202 -25.85 17.46 8.49
CA ALA A 202 -26.61 17.52 7.23
C ALA A 202 -25.72 17.51 5.96
N SER A 203 -24.39 17.42 6.10
CA SER A 203 -23.47 17.08 5.03
C SER A 203 -23.32 15.56 4.95
N LEU A 204 -24.21 14.97 4.16
CA LEU A 204 -24.01 13.70 3.45
C LEU A 204 -22.54 13.30 3.32
N ASP A 205 -22.21 12.03 3.55
CA ASP A 205 -21.40 11.40 2.51
C ASP A 205 -21.44 9.88 2.39
N VAL A 206 -21.75 9.11 3.43
CA VAL A 206 -21.87 7.65 3.31
C VAL A 206 -22.91 7.16 4.32
N ASP A 207 -23.91 6.41 3.86
CA ASP A 207 -24.92 5.77 4.72
C ASP A 207 -24.26 4.67 5.55
N ALA A 208 -24.70 4.46 6.79
CA ALA A 208 -24.18 3.42 7.68
C ALA A 208 -24.23 2.03 7.01
N THR A 209 -25.32 1.76 6.28
CA THR A 209 -25.47 0.52 5.49
C THR A 209 -24.36 0.34 4.46
N LEU A 210 -23.87 1.43 3.85
CA LEU A 210 -22.80 1.35 2.86
C LEU A 210 -21.43 1.09 3.52
N LEU A 211 -21.23 1.54 4.77
CA LEU A 211 -20.04 1.20 5.55
C LEU A 211 -20.07 -0.26 6.03
N ASP A 212 -21.24 -0.76 6.44
CA ASP A 212 -21.44 -2.17 6.78
C ASP A 212 -21.14 -3.07 5.57
N GLU A 213 -21.72 -2.76 4.40
CA GLU A 213 -21.45 -3.45 3.13
C GLU A 213 -19.97 -3.42 2.76
N LEU A 214 -19.29 -2.28 2.96
CA LEU A 214 -17.85 -2.16 2.72
C LEU A 214 -17.05 -3.05 3.69
N SER A 215 -17.42 -3.08 4.97
CA SER A 215 -16.78 -3.93 6.00
C SER A 215 -16.84 -5.41 5.60
N ASP A 216 -18.02 -5.89 5.22
CA ASP A 216 -18.23 -7.27 4.78
C ASP A 216 -17.43 -7.60 3.50
N ALA A 217 -17.38 -6.65 2.56
CA ALA A 217 -16.64 -6.81 1.32
C ALA A 217 -15.12 -6.85 1.55
N LEU A 218 -14.60 -6.09 2.52
CA LEU A 218 -13.19 -6.14 2.91
C LEU A 218 -12.78 -7.53 3.43
N LEU A 219 -13.63 -8.17 4.24
CA LEU A 219 -13.39 -9.55 4.67
C LEU A 219 -13.43 -10.52 3.50
N THR A 220 -14.40 -10.37 2.62
CA THR A 220 -14.54 -11.18 1.40
C THR A 220 -13.33 -11.06 0.47
N ALA A 221 -12.66 -9.92 0.45
CA ALA A 221 -11.44 -9.72 -0.34
C ALA A 221 -10.21 -10.48 0.19
N VAL A 222 -10.17 -10.78 1.50
CA VAL A 222 -8.99 -11.34 2.18
C VAL A 222 -9.17 -12.80 2.56
N VAL A 223 -10.39 -13.22 2.92
CA VAL A 223 -10.68 -14.61 3.26
C VAL A 223 -10.73 -15.45 1.97
N PRO A 224 -9.87 -16.48 1.83
CA PRO A 224 -9.96 -17.40 0.70
C PRO A 224 -11.31 -18.12 0.74
N HIS A 225 -12.04 -18.16 -0.38
CA HIS A 225 -13.17 -19.06 -0.48
C HIS A 225 -12.65 -20.49 -0.48
N HIS A 226 -13.00 -21.26 0.56
CA HIS A 226 -12.64 -22.68 0.67
C HIS A 226 -13.17 -23.52 -0.50
N ASP A 227 -14.20 -23.02 -1.22
CA ASP A 227 -14.84 -23.72 -2.33
C ASP A 227 -14.28 -23.35 -3.71
N GLN A 228 -13.34 -22.39 -3.83
CA GLN A 228 -12.65 -22.13 -5.09
C GLN A 228 -11.54 -23.17 -5.25
N THR A 229 -11.90 -24.27 -5.92
CA THR A 229 -11.00 -25.33 -6.34
C THR A 229 -9.74 -24.74 -6.97
N LEU A 230 -8.59 -25.25 -6.55
CA LEU A 230 -7.20 -24.94 -6.98
C LEU A 230 -6.94 -24.92 -8.51
N GLN A 231 -7.95 -25.09 -9.37
CA GLN A 231 -7.81 -25.20 -10.81
C GLN A 231 -7.49 -23.89 -11.54
N ASP A 232 -7.69 -22.71 -10.95
CA ASP A 232 -7.25 -21.43 -11.56
C ASP A 232 -5.77 -21.10 -11.33
N SER A 233 -5.00 -22.03 -10.72
CA SER A 233 -3.60 -21.81 -10.32
C SER A 233 -2.56 -22.03 -11.42
N THR A 234 -2.98 -22.24 -12.68
CA THR A 234 -2.05 -22.39 -13.83
C THR A 234 -1.61 -21.07 -14.44
N SER A 235 -2.12 -19.93 -13.95
CA SER A 235 -1.58 -18.62 -14.29
C SER A 235 -0.33 -18.35 -13.44
N ASP A 236 0.80 -18.06 -14.10
CA ASP A 236 2.13 -17.70 -13.57
C ASP A 236 2.16 -16.47 -12.61
N ASP A 237 1.02 -16.05 -12.06
CA ASP A 237 0.86 -14.92 -11.14
C ASP A 237 1.28 -15.24 -9.69
N ALA A 238 2.31 -16.09 -9.54
CA ALA A 238 2.98 -16.43 -8.28
C ALA A 238 3.60 -15.20 -7.56
N SER A 239 3.56 -14.02 -8.16
CA SER A 239 4.03 -12.75 -7.59
C SER A 239 3.00 -12.04 -6.69
N PHE A 240 1.71 -12.37 -6.79
CA PHE A 240 0.64 -11.72 -6.01
C PHE A 240 0.25 -12.34 -4.65
N PRO A 241 0.66 -13.55 -4.20
CA PRO A 241 0.06 -14.16 -3.02
C PRO A 241 0.37 -13.46 -1.70
N ALA A 242 1.41 -12.60 -1.64
CA ALA A 242 1.84 -11.95 -0.40
C ALA A 242 1.28 -10.52 -0.19
N MET A 243 0.74 -9.87 -1.22
CA MET A 243 0.34 -8.46 -1.18
C MET A 243 -1.01 -8.11 -0.51
N PRO A 244 -2.04 -8.98 -0.45
CA PRO A 244 -3.35 -8.59 0.07
C PRO A 244 -3.33 -8.27 1.58
N ASN A 245 -2.56 -9.04 2.35
CA ASN A 245 -2.54 -8.93 3.80
C ASN A 245 -1.98 -7.58 4.26
N TYR A 246 -0.92 -7.09 3.61
CA TYR A 246 -0.34 -5.78 3.89
C TYR A 246 -1.39 -4.67 3.76
N HIS A 247 -2.08 -4.59 2.61
CA HIS A 247 -3.06 -3.53 2.35
C HIS A 247 -4.25 -3.60 3.30
N TYR A 248 -4.71 -4.81 3.62
CA TYR A 248 -5.75 -5.02 4.61
C TYR A 248 -5.33 -4.59 6.01
N LEU A 249 -4.20 -5.11 6.53
CA LEU A 249 -3.72 -4.77 7.87
C LEU A 249 -3.45 -3.25 8.00
N ARG A 250 -2.86 -2.64 6.97
CA ARG A 250 -2.66 -1.18 6.93
C ARG A 250 -3.98 -0.41 7.00
N LEU A 251 -5.00 -0.87 6.26
CA LEU A 251 -6.33 -0.26 6.29
C LEU A 251 -6.96 -0.40 7.68
N ILE A 252 -7.03 -1.62 8.23
CA ILE A 252 -7.60 -1.88 9.55
C ILE A 252 -6.90 -1.05 10.63
N PHE A 253 -5.57 -0.99 10.61
CA PHE A 253 -4.79 -0.19 11.55
C PHE A 253 -5.18 1.29 11.50
N ALA A 254 -5.39 1.86 10.31
CA ALA A 254 -5.80 3.26 10.16
C ALA A 254 -7.25 3.48 10.62
N LEU A 255 -8.18 2.58 10.25
CA LEU A 255 -9.60 2.69 10.60
C LEU A 255 -9.82 2.62 12.11
N GLN A 256 -9.02 1.84 12.85
CA GLN A 256 -9.09 1.75 14.32
C GLN A 256 -8.77 3.04 15.08
N LYS A 257 -8.38 4.13 14.40
CA LYS A 257 -8.27 5.45 15.02
C LYS A 257 -9.64 6.07 15.33
N ASN A 258 -10.70 5.53 14.74
CA ASN A 258 -12.06 6.01 14.86
C ASN A 258 -12.91 4.98 15.61
N ASP A 259 -13.57 5.41 16.69
CA ASP A 259 -14.34 4.54 17.58
C ASP A 259 -15.53 3.86 16.89
N GLU A 260 -16.13 4.49 15.88
CA GLU A 260 -17.23 3.90 15.11
C GLU A 260 -16.72 2.79 14.22
N TRP A 261 -15.60 3.03 13.51
CA TRP A 261 -14.92 1.98 12.76
C TRP A 261 -14.45 0.84 13.67
N CYS A 262 -13.94 1.11 14.86
CA CYS A 262 -13.61 0.07 15.83
C CYS A 262 -14.80 -0.85 16.12
N LYS A 263 -16.00 -0.27 16.34
CA LYS A 263 -17.23 -1.03 16.57
C LYS A 263 -17.64 -1.83 15.33
N LEU A 264 -17.59 -1.21 14.15
CA LEU A 264 -17.92 -1.88 12.88
C LEU A 264 -16.97 -3.05 12.60
N LEU A 265 -15.67 -2.85 12.76
CA LEU A 265 -14.66 -3.90 12.55
C LEU A 265 -14.80 -5.06 13.55
N ALA A 266 -15.15 -4.76 14.80
CA ALA A 266 -15.45 -5.78 15.79
C ALA A 266 -16.73 -6.55 15.43
N HIS A 267 -17.81 -5.85 15.06
CA HIS A 267 -19.09 -6.44 14.70
C HIS A 267 -19.00 -7.30 13.44
N GLY A 268 -18.30 -6.83 12.41
CA GLY A 268 -18.08 -7.56 11.15
C GLY A 268 -17.14 -8.75 11.30
N GLY A 269 -16.50 -8.97 12.45
CA GLY A 269 -15.62 -10.11 12.69
C GLY A 269 -14.20 -9.96 12.14
N HIS A 270 -13.76 -8.73 11.84
CA HIS A 270 -12.39 -8.46 11.36
C HIS A 270 -11.34 -8.88 12.38
N LEU A 271 -11.58 -8.62 13.67
CA LEU A 271 -10.68 -9.01 14.75
C LEU A 271 -10.58 -10.54 14.88
N GLY A 272 -11.70 -11.24 14.68
CA GLY A 272 -11.75 -12.70 14.63
C GLY A 272 -10.94 -13.25 13.45
N CYS A 273 -11.13 -12.70 12.24
CA CYS A 273 -10.37 -13.07 11.05
C CYS A 273 -8.86 -12.83 11.23
N ILE A 274 -8.48 -11.68 11.79
CA ILE A 274 -7.08 -11.34 12.05
C ILE A 274 -6.45 -12.35 13.02
N SER A 275 -7.16 -12.67 14.10
CA SER A 275 -6.66 -13.57 15.14
C SER A 275 -6.60 -15.04 14.71
N SER A 276 -7.58 -15.50 13.92
CA SER A 276 -7.72 -16.91 13.55
C SER A 276 -7.01 -17.29 12.25
N SER A 277 -6.99 -16.39 11.27
CA SER A 277 -6.60 -16.71 9.89
C SER A 277 -5.35 -15.97 9.43
N LEU A 278 -5.17 -14.71 9.82
CA LEU A 278 -4.03 -13.91 9.37
C LEU A 278 -2.82 -14.02 10.30
N TYR A 279 -3.03 -14.32 11.58
CA TYR A 279 -1.95 -14.33 12.58
C TYR A 279 -0.78 -15.23 12.15
N ASP A 280 -1.03 -16.50 11.86
CA ASP A 280 0.03 -17.46 11.52
C ASP A 280 0.67 -17.11 10.16
N VAL A 281 -0.13 -16.60 9.20
CA VAL A 281 0.34 -16.14 7.89
C VAL A 281 1.28 -14.94 8.02
N VAL A 282 0.93 -13.97 8.87
CA VAL A 282 1.75 -12.77 9.12
C VAL A 282 3.01 -13.13 9.90
N LEU A 283 2.94 -14.09 10.82
CA LEU A 283 4.09 -14.53 11.58
C LEU A 283 5.19 -15.09 10.67
N VAL A 284 4.80 -15.92 9.68
CA VAL A 284 5.73 -16.47 8.68
C VAL A 284 6.06 -15.50 7.54
N SER A 285 5.25 -14.45 7.35
CA SER A 285 5.43 -13.46 6.27
C SER A 285 6.86 -12.91 6.26
N PRO A 286 7.48 -12.70 5.09
CA PRO A 286 8.80 -12.09 5.05
C PRO A 286 8.76 -10.58 5.36
N TRP A 287 7.59 -9.96 5.32
CA TRP A 287 7.42 -8.52 5.36
C TRP A 287 7.38 -8.01 6.80
N PHE A 288 8.14 -6.94 7.03
CA PHE A 288 8.19 -6.24 8.32
C PHE A 288 6.84 -5.58 8.63
N LEU A 289 6.29 -4.84 7.67
CA LEU A 289 5.10 -4.01 7.87
C LEU A 289 3.86 -4.82 8.26
N ASP A 290 3.69 -6.04 7.73
CA ASP A 290 2.61 -6.93 8.13
C ASP A 290 2.62 -7.15 9.65
N LYS A 291 3.79 -7.41 10.22
CA LYS A 291 3.94 -7.68 11.66
C LYS A 291 3.72 -6.43 12.49
N VAL A 292 4.18 -5.28 12.00
CA VAL A 292 4.00 -4.01 12.70
C VAL A 292 2.53 -3.60 12.72
N TYR A 293 1.84 -3.66 11.59
CA TYR A 293 0.41 -3.34 11.55
C TYR A 293 -0.38 -4.34 12.37
N LEU A 294 -0.07 -5.64 12.29
CA LEU A 294 -0.73 -6.63 13.14
C LEU A 294 -0.52 -6.34 14.64
N ALA A 295 0.71 -6.04 15.05
CA ALA A 295 1.02 -5.63 16.41
C ALA A 295 0.25 -4.37 16.82
N GLY A 296 0.25 -3.34 15.96
CA GLY A 296 -0.46 -2.09 16.22
C GLY A 296 -1.98 -2.26 16.31
N ILE A 297 -2.58 -3.12 15.47
CA ILE A 297 -4.01 -3.42 15.50
C ILE A 297 -4.38 -4.03 16.84
N LEU A 298 -3.59 -5.01 17.25
CA LEU A 298 -3.88 -5.79 18.42
C LEU A 298 -3.59 -5.03 19.72
N LEU A 299 -2.67 -4.06 19.70
CA LEU A 299 -2.47 -3.10 20.79
C LEU A 299 -3.73 -2.26 21.07
N ARG A 300 -4.51 -1.96 20.02
CA ARG A 300 -5.70 -1.10 20.09
C ARG A 300 -6.98 -1.88 20.38
N VAL A 301 -6.97 -3.20 20.25
CA VAL A 301 -8.08 -4.03 20.70
C VAL A 301 -8.08 -4.00 22.21
N ASP A 302 -9.12 -3.45 22.82
CA ASP A 302 -9.24 -3.34 24.27
C ASP A 302 -9.20 -4.73 24.91
N THR A 303 -8.06 -5.05 25.53
CA THR A 303 -7.84 -6.31 26.24
C THR A 303 -8.62 -6.38 27.56
N SER A 304 -9.34 -5.33 27.96
CA SER A 304 -10.18 -5.35 29.17
C SER A 304 -11.46 -6.17 29.01
N SER A 305 -11.79 -6.57 27.78
CA SER A 305 -12.81 -7.59 27.51
C SER A 305 -12.29 -8.93 28.04
N ASN A 306 -12.82 -9.35 29.19
CA ASN A 306 -12.41 -10.52 29.98
C ASN A 306 -12.46 -11.89 29.26
N ASP A 307 -12.80 -11.95 27.97
CA ASP A 307 -12.96 -13.20 27.21
C ASP A 307 -11.67 -13.67 26.50
N ILE A 308 -10.59 -12.88 26.52
CA ILE A 308 -9.29 -13.27 25.93
C ILE A 308 -8.26 -13.42 27.05
N SER A 309 -8.36 -14.53 27.79
CA SER A 309 -7.40 -14.89 28.84
C SER A 309 -5.94 -14.94 28.31
N PRO A 310 -4.97 -14.29 28.97
CA PRO A 310 -3.58 -14.25 28.52
C PRO A 310 -2.85 -15.50 29.00
N ASN A 311 -2.70 -16.52 28.15
CA ASN A 311 -1.64 -17.51 28.40
C ASN A 311 -0.98 -18.10 27.13
N PRO A 312 -1.73 -18.43 26.06
CA PRO A 312 -1.12 -18.71 24.74
C PRO A 312 -0.91 -17.42 23.90
N ALA A 313 -1.58 -16.33 24.28
CA ALA A 313 -1.47 -15.05 23.61
C ALA A 313 -0.09 -14.40 23.85
N GLN A 314 0.49 -14.53 25.05
CA GLN A 314 1.75 -13.84 25.39
C GLN A 314 2.97 -14.34 24.62
N GLU A 315 3.10 -15.65 24.43
CA GLU A 315 4.19 -16.20 23.61
C GLU A 315 4.04 -15.80 22.14
N LYS A 316 2.80 -15.85 21.63
CA LYS A 316 2.46 -15.35 20.31
C LYS A 316 2.83 -13.86 20.18
N TRP A 317 2.43 -13.00 21.12
CA TRP A 317 2.80 -11.59 21.17
C TRP A 317 4.30 -11.39 21.11
N ARG A 318 5.05 -12.11 21.94
CA ARG A 318 6.51 -12.04 21.96
C ARG A 318 7.12 -12.42 20.61
N MET A 319 6.67 -13.52 20.01
CA MET A 319 7.13 -13.93 18.68
C MET A 319 6.83 -12.88 17.61
N LEU A 320 5.65 -12.25 17.66
CA LEU A 320 5.26 -11.19 16.73
C LEU A 320 6.14 -9.94 16.90
N ILE A 321 6.34 -9.49 18.13
CA ILE A 321 7.17 -8.32 18.48
C ILE A 321 8.63 -8.57 18.08
N GLN A 322 9.20 -9.71 18.47
CA GLN A 322 10.56 -10.09 18.08
C GLN A 322 10.69 -10.22 16.56
N GLY A 323 9.70 -10.83 15.91
CA GLY A 323 9.63 -10.96 14.46
C GLY A 323 9.64 -9.60 13.75
N ALA A 324 8.85 -8.63 14.23
CA ALA A 324 8.82 -7.28 13.72
C ALA A 324 10.20 -6.61 13.87
N TRP A 325 10.77 -6.57 15.08
CA TRP A 325 12.08 -5.94 15.30
C TRP A 325 13.20 -6.59 14.49
N SER A 326 13.20 -7.93 14.41
CA SER A 326 14.24 -8.68 13.69
C SER A 326 14.30 -8.36 12.21
N ARG A 327 13.17 -7.97 11.58
CA ARG A 327 13.06 -7.66 10.15
C ARG A 327 13.11 -6.17 9.84
N PHE A 328 13.20 -5.30 10.85
CA PHE A 328 13.25 -3.84 10.65
C PHE A 328 14.37 -3.43 9.69
N TYR A 329 15.49 -4.16 9.63
CA TYR A 329 16.60 -3.80 8.74
C TYR A 329 16.26 -3.84 7.24
N LEU A 330 15.23 -4.60 6.85
CA LEU A 330 14.76 -4.64 5.46
C LEU A 330 14.06 -3.33 5.05
N PHE A 331 13.69 -2.49 6.02
CA PHE A 331 13.04 -1.21 5.79
C PHE A 331 13.89 -0.19 5.01
N SER A 332 15.22 -0.33 5.02
CA SER A 332 16.11 0.66 4.39
C SER A 332 15.98 0.80 2.85
N GLN A 333 15.11 0.02 2.21
CA GLN A 333 14.94 -0.01 0.76
C GLN A 333 13.62 0.61 0.26
N GLU A 334 12.70 1.01 1.13
CA GLU A 334 11.39 1.52 0.70
C GLU A 334 11.37 3.04 0.49
N SER A 335 10.59 3.48 -0.51
CA SER A 335 10.56 4.85 -1.02
C SER A 335 10.13 5.89 0.03
N ASN A 336 10.53 7.16 -0.19
CA ASN A 336 10.23 8.31 0.68
C ASN A 336 8.73 8.47 1.05
N LEU A 337 7.80 8.03 0.18
CA LEU A 337 6.34 8.18 0.38
C LEU A 337 5.77 7.35 1.56
N GLU A 338 6.48 6.33 2.03
CA GLU A 338 6.01 5.49 3.14
C GLU A 338 6.57 5.93 4.50
N HIS A 339 7.48 6.92 4.56
CA HIS A 339 8.18 7.27 5.81
C HIS A 339 7.25 7.74 6.94
N GLU A 340 6.32 8.65 6.67
CA GLU A 340 5.32 9.11 7.66
C GLU A 340 4.47 7.96 8.19
N ARG A 341 4.11 7.03 7.31
CA ARG A 341 3.25 5.87 7.61
C ARG A 341 3.96 4.86 8.51
N ILE A 342 5.28 4.70 8.35
CA ILE A 342 6.09 3.84 9.23
C ILE A 342 6.27 4.45 10.62
N ILE A 343 6.35 5.79 10.74
CA ILE A 343 6.60 6.44 12.03
C ILE A 343 5.51 6.07 13.05
N GLU A 344 4.24 6.15 12.65
CA GLU A 344 3.13 5.78 13.54
C GLU A 344 3.15 4.29 13.91
N ALA A 345 3.35 3.43 12.92
CA ALA A 345 3.39 1.99 13.12
C ALA A 345 4.54 1.58 14.05
N LEU A 346 5.69 2.25 13.93
CA LEU A 346 6.85 2.07 14.79
C LEU A 346 6.60 2.54 16.23
N GLN A 347 5.91 3.65 16.43
CA GLN A 347 5.50 4.10 17.76
C GLN A 347 4.59 3.06 18.43
N ALA A 348 3.63 2.50 17.70
CA ALA A 348 2.79 1.42 18.19
C ALA A 348 3.62 0.18 18.58
N LEU A 349 4.59 -0.22 17.75
CA LEU A 349 5.50 -1.33 18.06
C LEU A 349 6.32 -1.07 19.33
N VAL A 350 6.85 0.15 19.52
CA VAL A 350 7.59 0.51 20.74
C VAL A 350 6.71 0.41 21.98
N THR A 351 5.49 0.94 21.92
CA THR A 351 4.53 0.86 23.04
C THR A 351 4.20 -0.59 23.37
N MET A 352 3.88 -1.41 22.36
CA MET A 352 3.59 -2.82 22.55
C MET A 352 4.79 -3.58 23.14
N THR A 353 6.00 -3.26 22.68
CA THR A 353 7.23 -3.87 23.21
C THR A 353 7.39 -3.58 24.69
N ARG A 354 7.17 -2.34 25.12
CA ARG A 354 7.27 -1.94 26.54
C ARG A 354 6.25 -2.66 27.41
N GLN A 355 5.00 -2.76 26.95
CA GLN A 355 3.93 -3.42 27.70
C GLN A 355 4.13 -4.93 27.84
N ASN A 356 4.92 -5.54 26.94
CA ASN A 356 5.14 -6.99 26.89
C ASN A 356 6.56 -7.40 27.29
N LEU A 357 7.34 -6.51 27.93
CA LEU A 357 8.65 -6.89 28.46
C LEU A 357 8.48 -7.97 29.53
N PRO A 358 9.23 -9.07 29.46
CA PRO A 358 9.17 -10.12 30.47
C PRO A 358 9.70 -9.60 31.82
N ASP A 359 9.20 -10.17 32.92
CA ASP A 359 9.69 -9.89 34.27
C ASP A 359 11.18 -10.27 34.38
N THR A 360 11.97 -9.39 34.98
CA THR A 360 13.43 -9.48 35.09
C THR A 360 13.91 -10.62 35.98
N ASN A 361 13.02 -11.24 36.75
CA ASN A 361 13.38 -12.29 37.71
C ASN A 361 13.60 -13.68 37.08
N ASN A 362 13.40 -13.84 35.76
CA ASN A 362 13.51 -15.13 35.07
C ASN A 362 14.74 -15.17 34.13
N SER A 363 15.60 -16.17 34.27
CA SER A 363 16.80 -16.31 33.43
C SER A 363 16.49 -16.52 31.94
N VAL A 364 15.35 -17.13 31.60
CA VAL A 364 14.88 -17.25 30.20
C VAL A 364 14.52 -15.87 29.63
N ALA A 365 13.99 -14.97 30.47
CA ALA A 365 13.68 -13.60 30.08
C ALA A 365 14.93 -12.78 29.74
N SER A 366 16.06 -13.03 30.41
CA SER A 366 17.34 -12.38 30.13
C SER A 366 17.79 -12.55 28.68
N ALA A 367 17.85 -13.79 28.20
CA ALA A 367 18.33 -14.11 26.85
C ALA A 367 17.42 -13.51 25.77
N GLU A 368 16.10 -13.53 26.00
CA GLU A 368 15.12 -12.90 25.12
C GLU A 368 15.27 -11.38 25.08
N LEU A 369 15.46 -10.74 26.25
CA LEU A 369 15.70 -9.30 26.36
C LEU A 369 16.99 -8.89 25.66
N ALA A 370 18.07 -9.67 25.80
CA ALA A 370 19.33 -9.42 25.12
C ALA A 370 19.18 -9.49 23.58
N LYS A 371 18.45 -10.48 23.07
CA LYS A 371 18.16 -10.63 21.65
C LYS A 371 17.27 -9.49 21.13
N LEU A 372 16.23 -9.13 21.87
CA LEU A 372 15.35 -8.00 21.54
C LEU A 372 16.13 -6.68 21.51
N LYS A 373 17.01 -6.45 22.50
CA LYS A 373 17.93 -5.30 22.54
C LYS A 373 18.77 -5.21 21.28
N GLU A 374 19.33 -6.33 20.81
CA GLU A 374 20.12 -6.38 19.59
C GLU A 374 19.28 -5.97 18.35
N PHE A 375 18.04 -6.46 18.25
CA PHE A 375 17.14 -6.09 17.15
C PHE A 375 16.75 -4.60 17.19
N VAL A 376 16.38 -4.08 18.36
CA VAL A 376 16.05 -2.66 18.55
C VAL A 376 17.28 -1.78 18.23
N TYR A 377 18.48 -2.20 18.62
CA TYR A 377 19.72 -1.50 18.26
C TYR A 377 19.95 -1.45 16.74
N LYS A 378 19.76 -2.57 16.04
CA LYS A 378 19.85 -2.62 14.57
C LYS A 378 18.83 -1.68 13.92
N ALA A 379 17.60 -1.64 14.43
CA ALA A 379 16.56 -0.74 13.96
C ALA A 379 16.95 0.73 14.17
N LEU A 380 17.39 1.09 15.38
CA LEU A 380 17.86 2.43 15.74
C LEU A 380 19.03 2.89 14.86
N ARG A 381 20.00 2.00 14.61
CA ARG A 381 21.14 2.28 13.73
C ARG A 381 20.67 2.61 12.31
N ASN A 382 19.69 1.88 11.79
CA ASN A 382 19.12 2.13 10.46
C ASN A 382 18.31 3.43 10.41
N LEU A 383 17.51 3.75 11.43
CA LEU A 383 16.81 5.03 11.51
C LEU A 383 17.79 6.21 11.53
N LYS A 384 18.84 6.15 12.36
CA LYS A 384 19.90 7.16 12.38
C LYS A 384 20.66 7.26 11.06
N ARG A 385 20.81 6.14 10.33
CA ARG A 385 21.37 6.12 8.98
C ARG A 385 20.46 6.89 8.02
N ASN A 386 19.17 6.58 7.99
CA ASN A 386 18.19 7.26 7.13
C ASN A 386 18.10 8.76 7.45
N GLN A 387 18.09 9.12 8.73
CA GLN A 387 18.12 10.50 9.22
C GLN A 387 19.33 11.29 8.65
N ARG A 388 20.50 10.66 8.50
CA ARG A 388 21.69 11.30 7.90
C ARG A 388 21.56 11.48 6.39
N TYR A 389 20.95 10.54 5.68
CA TYR A 389 20.77 10.61 4.22
C TYR A 389 19.65 11.58 3.82
N LEU A 390 18.56 11.63 4.60
CA LEU A 390 17.39 12.45 4.32
C LEU A 390 17.48 13.87 4.92
N ARG A 391 18.57 14.18 5.63
CA ARG A 391 18.80 15.44 6.35
C ARG A 391 18.57 16.76 5.59
N PRO A 392 18.66 16.86 4.24
CA PRO A 392 18.26 18.07 3.55
C PRO A 392 16.77 18.44 3.71
N GLN A 393 15.92 17.47 4.07
CA GLN A 393 14.51 17.65 4.38
C GLN A 393 14.33 17.39 5.88
N ALA A 394 14.10 18.44 6.67
CA ALA A 394 13.84 18.30 8.09
C ALA A 394 12.47 17.62 8.30
N ASP A 395 12.48 16.29 8.50
CA ASP A 395 11.29 15.52 8.85
C ASP A 395 11.22 15.36 10.38
N VAL A 396 10.39 16.20 11.01
CA VAL A 396 10.13 16.18 12.47
C VAL A 396 9.63 14.82 12.94
N GLY A 397 8.92 14.08 12.09
CA GLY A 397 8.42 12.75 12.40
C GLY A 397 9.54 11.72 12.52
N LEU A 398 10.53 11.77 11.63
CA LEU A 398 11.68 10.86 11.68
C LEU A 398 12.54 11.10 12.93
N ASP A 399 12.74 12.36 13.32
CA ASP A 399 13.46 12.70 14.55
C ASP A 399 12.72 12.16 15.78
N GLY A 400 11.38 12.32 15.83
CA GLY A 400 10.54 11.76 16.88
C GLY A 400 10.60 10.23 16.96
N ALA A 401 10.62 9.54 15.81
CA ALA A 401 10.77 8.09 15.75
C ALA A 401 12.16 7.64 16.26
N VAL A 402 13.24 8.31 15.86
CA VAL A 402 14.60 8.02 16.34
C VAL A 402 14.67 8.13 17.86
N LEU A 403 14.13 9.20 18.43
CA LEU A 403 14.08 9.40 19.88
C LEU A 403 13.26 8.31 20.58
N THR A 404 12.10 7.96 20.02
CA THR A 404 11.22 6.92 20.59
C THR A 404 11.91 5.55 20.66
N VAL A 405 12.60 5.15 19.59
CA VAL A 405 13.34 3.88 19.54
C VAL A 405 14.61 3.93 20.41
N GLN A 406 15.28 5.08 20.48
CA GLN A 406 16.41 5.28 21.38
C GLN A 406 16.00 5.05 22.84
N CYS A 407 14.90 5.67 23.29
CA CYS A 407 14.39 5.47 24.65
C CYS A 407 14.07 4.00 24.93
N LEU A 408 13.53 3.24 23.96
CA LEU A 408 13.31 1.80 24.13
C LEU A 408 14.64 1.03 24.27
N TYR A 409 15.63 1.36 23.44
CA TYR A 409 16.96 0.75 23.52
C TYR A 409 17.63 1.00 24.88
N ASP A 410 17.50 2.21 25.42
CA ASP A 410 18.10 2.57 26.71
C ASP A 410 17.45 1.77 27.86
N VAL A 411 16.12 1.63 27.84
CA VAL A 411 15.37 0.77 28.77
C VAL A 411 15.82 -0.69 28.68
N LEU A 412 15.94 -1.24 27.47
CA LEU A 412 16.44 -2.62 27.29
C LEU A 412 17.90 -2.75 27.75
N SER A 413 18.69 -1.69 27.62
CA SER A 413 20.09 -1.68 28.04
C SER A 413 20.25 -1.70 29.56
N SER A 414 19.39 -1.00 30.30
CA SER A 414 19.45 -1.00 31.77
C SER A 414 19.18 -2.38 32.37
N TYR A 415 18.28 -3.18 31.77
CA TYR A 415 18.03 -4.55 32.23
C TYR A 415 19.27 -5.43 32.10
N THR A 416 19.96 -5.37 30.97
CA THR A 416 21.18 -6.17 30.75
C THR A 416 22.38 -5.74 31.61
N ALA A 417 22.40 -4.50 32.10
CA ALA A 417 23.48 -4.02 32.96
C ALA A 417 23.33 -4.53 34.40
N SER A 418 22.09 -4.69 34.88
CA SER A 418 21.80 -5.16 36.24
C SER A 418 22.27 -6.59 36.49
N GLU A 419 22.20 -7.47 35.49
CA GLU A 419 22.59 -8.89 35.64
C GLU A 419 24.09 -9.08 35.81
N ASN A 420 24.91 -8.20 35.24
CA ASN A 420 26.38 -8.28 35.36
C ASN A 420 26.91 -7.71 36.68
N GLY A 421 26.07 -7.04 37.49
CA GLY A 421 26.45 -6.43 38.76
C GLY A 421 26.31 -7.33 39.99
N HIS A 422 25.76 -8.54 39.83
CA HIS A 422 25.44 -9.44 40.94
C HIS A 422 26.25 -10.75 40.96
N THR A 423 27.42 -10.80 40.33
CA THR A 423 28.39 -11.82 40.76
C THR A 423 28.83 -11.43 42.18
N PRO A 424 28.46 -12.19 43.23
CA PRO A 424 29.02 -11.95 44.54
C PRO A 424 30.49 -12.28 44.38
N ARG A 425 31.33 -11.25 44.40
CA ARG A 425 32.76 -11.46 44.59
C ARG A 425 32.86 -12.07 45.99
N GLY A 426 32.90 -13.39 46.04
CA GLY A 426 33.11 -14.12 47.27
C GLY A 426 34.43 -13.63 47.84
N ASP A 427 34.34 -12.83 48.90
CA ASP A 427 35.44 -12.60 49.81
C ASP A 427 35.75 -13.96 50.43
N ILE A 428 36.63 -14.71 49.77
CA ILE A 428 37.37 -15.77 50.41
C ILE A 428 38.37 -15.05 51.32
N GLU A 429 37.88 -14.63 52.50
CA GLU A 429 38.75 -14.41 53.65
C GLU A 429 39.34 -15.78 54.00
N LEU A 430 40.54 -16.00 53.47
CA LEU A 430 41.48 -17.01 53.93
C LEU A 430 41.75 -16.78 55.41
N LEU A 431 41.19 -17.66 56.24
CA LEU A 431 41.74 -18.02 57.54
C LEU A 431 43.19 -18.46 57.34
N GLU A 432 44.14 -17.61 57.75
CA GLU A 432 45.48 -18.06 58.13
C GLU A 432 45.70 -17.82 59.63
N SER A 433 45.66 -18.96 60.32
CA SER A 433 46.50 -19.43 61.46
C SER A 433 46.71 -18.55 62.69
#